data_AF-A0A2M7W069-F1
#
_entry.id   AF-A0A2M7W069-F1
#
_cell.length_a   1.000
_cell.length_b   1.000
_cell.length_c   1.000
_cell.angle_alpha   90.00
_cell.angle_beta   90.00
_cell.angle_gamma   90.00
#
_symmetry.space_group_name_H-M   'P 1'
#
loop_
_entity.id
_entity.type
_entity.pdbx_description
1 polymer ?
#
loop_
_entity_poly.entity_id
_entity_poly.type
_entity_poly.pdbx_seq_one_letter_code
_entity_poly.pdbx_strand_id
1 'polypeptide(L)'
;MKNIKPKEQQVVRTLFNVEVKPSIYQFKIALRDVKPSIWRRIQVPEDYSFYDLHCVIHDVFGWFGYHLHEFETIDIKPANVKRIGIPDEEMGCFEVLPCWAEKIKEWFNLQKKAMNYIYDFGDNWVHRVELEKILPREKDVRYPICLAGKRACPPEDCGGPWGYGDMLAILKNPKHEEYNEILEWLGGGFDAEEFNINEVEFGDPKQRFIESGLAERFGATNGLEQIRARIGEIKERNIMGKIDWEIDYFKHSAMLRDDLGNIVQPLMCAIVHPESYYVIDSQIVSPLGNYLLEFLKRIVFSLENASMFPRKIKVKKPDLFFFLEKALSDSGIEIELVKKTPGVDSFKREARNFFNNPRPIK
;
A
#
# COMPACT_ATOMS: atom_id res chain seq x y z
N MET A 1 -37.37 -27.32 -36.51
CA MET A 1 -37.03 -25.93 -36.11
C MET A 1 -38.21 -25.04 -36.46
N LYS A 2 -39.01 -24.61 -35.47
CA LYS A 2 -40.15 -23.72 -35.71
C LYS A 2 -39.65 -22.28 -35.65
N ASN A 3 -39.81 -21.53 -36.75
CA ASN A 3 -39.49 -20.11 -36.82
C ASN A 3 -40.38 -19.33 -35.83
N ILE A 4 -39.74 -18.73 -34.83
CA ILE A 4 -40.36 -17.80 -33.88
C ILE A 4 -40.74 -16.52 -34.65
N LYS A 5 -41.94 -15.99 -34.44
CA LYS A 5 -42.45 -14.84 -35.22
C LYS A 5 -41.70 -13.55 -34.86
N PRO A 6 -41.54 -12.59 -35.79
CA PRO A 6 -40.77 -11.36 -35.56
C PRO A 6 -41.20 -10.53 -34.34
N LYS A 7 -42.49 -10.55 -33.97
CA LYS A 7 -43.01 -9.87 -32.77
C LYS A 7 -42.56 -10.54 -31.46
N GLU A 8 -42.36 -11.85 -31.43
CA GLU A 8 -41.86 -12.57 -30.25
C GLU A 8 -40.36 -12.34 -30.07
N GLN A 9 -39.59 -12.19 -31.16
CA GLN A 9 -38.19 -11.75 -31.09
C GLN A 9 -38.06 -10.30 -30.58
N GLN A 10 -39.04 -9.44 -30.87
CA GLN A 10 -39.07 -8.07 -30.37
C GLN A 10 -39.37 -8.02 -28.86
N VAL A 11 -40.32 -8.83 -28.38
CA VAL A 11 -40.64 -8.94 -26.94
C VAL A 11 -39.50 -9.57 -26.14
N VAL A 12 -38.81 -10.58 -26.68
CA VAL A 12 -37.63 -11.18 -26.04
C VAL A 12 -36.45 -10.19 -25.98
N ARG A 13 -36.26 -9.34 -27.01
CA ARG A 13 -35.25 -8.26 -26.95
C ARG A 13 -35.57 -7.18 -25.92
N THR A 14 -36.85 -6.92 -25.61
CA THR A 14 -37.25 -5.93 -24.60
C THR A 14 -37.10 -6.45 -23.16
N LEU A 15 -37.16 -7.76 -22.93
CA LEU A 15 -37.04 -8.34 -21.58
C LEU A 15 -35.60 -8.52 -21.08
N PHE A 16 -34.59 -8.50 -21.97
CA PHE A 16 -33.17 -8.68 -21.60
C PHE A 16 -32.33 -7.40 -21.64
N ASN A 17 -32.94 -6.25 -21.88
CA ASN A 17 -32.25 -4.95 -21.88
C ASN A 17 -32.64 -4.11 -20.66
N VAL A 18 -32.74 -4.74 -19.49
CA VAL A 18 -32.74 -4.00 -18.22
C VAL A 18 -31.34 -3.45 -18.05
N GLU A 19 -31.19 -2.15 -18.32
CA GLU A 19 -29.98 -1.42 -17.99
C GLU A 19 -29.84 -1.50 -16.46
N VAL A 20 -29.03 -2.45 -15.97
CA VAL A 20 -28.75 -2.59 -14.54
C VAL A 20 -27.93 -1.38 -14.15
N LYS A 21 -28.58 -0.38 -13.57
CA LYS A 21 -27.90 0.79 -13.05
C LYS A 21 -26.94 0.33 -11.95
N PRO A 22 -25.68 0.79 -11.97
CA PRO A 22 -24.76 0.52 -10.88
C PRO A 22 -25.37 0.96 -9.55
N SER A 23 -25.16 0.18 -8.51
CA SER A 23 -25.60 0.47 -7.17
C SER A 23 -24.49 1.10 -6.34
N ILE A 24 -24.91 1.82 -5.30
CA ILE A 24 -24.08 2.40 -4.27
C ILE A 24 -24.40 1.69 -2.96
N TYR A 25 -23.36 1.25 -2.28
CA TYR A 25 -23.46 0.64 -0.96
C TYR A 25 -23.23 1.72 0.09
N GLN A 26 -24.20 1.88 0.98
CA GLN A 26 -24.06 2.73 2.15
C GLN A 26 -23.65 1.89 3.34
N PHE A 27 -22.45 2.14 3.85
CA PHE A 27 -21.93 1.48 5.05
C PHE A 27 -21.94 2.42 6.24
N LYS A 28 -22.22 1.86 7.41
CA LYS A 28 -21.79 2.42 8.69
C LYS A 28 -20.59 1.61 9.19
N ILE A 29 -19.51 2.31 9.51
CA ILE A 29 -18.26 1.74 9.98
C ILE A 29 -18.04 2.25 11.39
N ALA A 30 -17.99 1.36 12.38
CA ALA A 30 -17.88 1.74 13.78
C ALA A 30 -16.74 0.99 14.45
N LEU A 31 -15.89 1.72 15.17
CA LEU A 31 -14.81 1.14 15.93
C LEU A 31 -15.37 0.36 17.13
N ARG A 32 -14.93 -0.89 17.28
CA ARG A 32 -15.30 -1.76 18.41
C ARG A 32 -14.45 -1.41 19.62
N ASP A 33 -14.97 -1.79 20.79
CA ASP A 33 -14.28 -1.73 22.07
C ASP A 33 -13.81 -0.33 22.53
N VAL A 34 -14.20 0.72 21.79
CA VAL A 34 -14.06 2.12 22.18
C VAL A 34 -15.43 2.73 22.50
N LYS A 35 -15.50 3.44 23.64
CA LYS A 35 -16.71 4.15 24.10
C LYS A 35 -16.38 5.58 24.53
N PRO A 36 -17.23 6.59 24.22
CA PRO A 36 -18.36 6.54 23.27
C PRO A 36 -17.98 6.12 21.84
N SER A 37 -18.95 5.61 21.06
CA SER A 37 -18.65 5.02 19.75
C SER A 37 -18.08 6.05 18.77
N ILE A 38 -16.95 5.70 18.16
CA ILE A 38 -16.34 6.38 17.02
C ILE A 38 -16.83 5.71 15.75
N TRP A 39 -17.39 6.48 14.81
CA TRP A 39 -17.99 5.90 13.60
C TRP A 39 -18.01 6.86 12.43
N ARG A 40 -18.11 6.28 11.22
CA ARG A 40 -18.26 6.97 9.93
C ARG A 40 -19.38 6.30 9.14
N ARG A 41 -20.09 7.07 8.32
CA ARG A 41 -21.07 6.57 7.35
C ARG A 41 -20.63 7.00 5.97
N ILE A 42 -20.46 6.04 5.09
CA ILE A 42 -19.92 6.25 3.75
C ILE A 42 -20.85 5.70 2.69
N GLN A 43 -20.68 6.20 1.47
CA GLN A 43 -21.25 5.64 0.25
C GLN A 43 -20.12 5.30 -0.72
N VAL A 44 -20.11 4.06 -1.21
CA VAL A 44 -19.10 3.55 -2.15
C VAL A 44 -19.77 2.81 -3.31
N PRO A 45 -19.16 2.77 -4.51
CA PRO A 45 -19.64 1.93 -5.60
C PRO A 45 -19.66 0.45 -5.23
N GLU A 46 -20.72 -0.29 -5.62
CA GLU A 46 -20.85 -1.72 -5.30
C GLU A 46 -19.74 -2.60 -5.91
N ASP A 47 -19.06 -2.11 -6.95
CA ASP A 47 -17.98 -2.79 -7.67
C ASP A 47 -16.58 -2.50 -7.12
N TYR A 48 -16.50 -1.77 -6.00
CA TYR A 48 -15.26 -1.63 -5.22
C TYR A 48 -14.74 -3.00 -4.79
N SER A 49 -13.42 -3.16 -4.83
CA SER A 49 -12.72 -4.24 -4.15
C SER A 49 -12.66 -3.98 -2.64
N PHE A 50 -12.28 -5.00 -1.86
CA PHE A 50 -11.98 -4.81 -0.46
C PHE A 50 -10.75 -3.92 -0.23
N TYR A 51 -9.79 -3.89 -1.15
CA TYR A 51 -8.69 -2.93 -1.13
C TYR A 51 -9.19 -1.48 -1.31
N ASP A 52 -10.12 -1.27 -2.25
CA ASP A 52 -10.72 0.06 -2.43
C ASP A 52 -11.46 0.50 -1.16
N LEU A 53 -12.23 -0.41 -0.54
CA LEU A 53 -12.91 -0.14 0.73
C LEU A 53 -11.92 0.14 1.87
N HIS A 54 -10.81 -0.60 1.94
CA HIS A 54 -9.71 -0.36 2.89
C HIS A 54 -9.15 1.07 2.77
N CYS A 55 -8.85 1.53 1.55
CA CYS A 55 -8.41 2.91 1.31
C CYS A 55 -9.45 3.93 1.80
N VAL A 56 -10.73 3.69 1.53
CA VAL A 56 -11.82 4.57 1.98
C VAL A 56 -11.92 4.61 3.51
N ILE A 57 -11.72 3.48 4.19
CA ILE A 57 -11.71 3.42 5.66
C ILE A 57 -10.58 4.28 6.21
N HIS A 58 -9.37 4.18 5.65
CA HIS A 58 -8.26 5.03 6.05
C HIS A 58 -8.58 6.52 5.87
N ASP A 59 -9.17 6.90 4.74
CA ASP A 59 -9.50 8.29 4.46
C ASP A 59 -10.50 8.87 5.45
N VAL A 60 -11.53 8.11 5.84
CA VAL A 60 -12.54 8.62 6.80
C VAL A 60 -12.10 8.52 8.25
N PHE A 61 -11.15 7.66 8.59
CA PHE A 61 -10.60 7.55 9.93
C PHE A 61 -9.29 8.34 10.10
N GLY A 62 -8.67 8.85 9.04
CA GLY A 62 -7.43 9.64 9.14
C GLY A 62 -6.19 8.80 9.47
N TRP A 63 -6.23 7.51 9.14
CA TRP A 63 -5.10 6.59 9.33
C TRP A 63 -4.22 6.52 8.08
N PHE A 64 -2.95 6.21 8.28
CA PHE A 64 -1.91 6.32 7.25
C PHE A 64 -1.75 5.05 6.43
N GLY A 65 -2.21 3.92 6.95
CA GLY A 65 -2.25 2.66 6.24
C GLY A 65 -0.93 1.91 6.17
N TYR A 66 -0.06 2.08 7.17
CA TYR A 66 1.24 1.41 7.23
C TYR A 66 1.19 0.00 7.84
N HIS A 67 0.06 -0.37 8.46
CA HIS A 67 -0.08 -1.66 9.11
C HIS A 67 -0.84 -2.69 8.27
N LEU A 68 -0.68 -3.97 8.62
CA LEU A 68 -1.45 -5.05 8.03
C LEU A 68 -2.94 -4.92 8.33
N HIS A 69 -3.77 -5.44 7.43
CA HIS A 69 -5.21 -5.42 7.56
C HIS A 69 -5.86 -6.65 6.95
N GLU A 70 -7.06 -6.95 7.41
CA GLU A 70 -7.94 -7.96 6.81
C GLU A 70 -9.42 -7.64 7.11
N PHE A 71 -10.30 -8.19 6.28
CA PHE A 71 -11.72 -8.25 6.54
C PHE A 71 -12.11 -9.69 6.89
N GLU A 72 -12.95 -9.85 7.89
CA GLU A 72 -13.45 -11.14 8.34
C GLU A 72 -14.97 -11.21 8.28
N THR A 73 -15.51 -12.32 7.77
CA THR A 73 -16.94 -12.60 7.90
C THR A 73 -17.30 -12.80 9.37
N ILE A 74 -18.45 -12.27 9.79
CA ILE A 74 -18.99 -12.55 11.11
C ILE A 74 -19.72 -13.90 11.04
N ASP A 75 -19.04 -14.97 11.46
CA ASP A 75 -19.61 -16.31 11.63
C ASP A 75 -19.52 -16.74 13.09
N ILE A 76 -20.48 -17.55 13.55
CA ILE A 76 -20.52 -18.09 14.91
C ILE A 76 -19.45 -19.18 15.09
N LYS A 77 -19.07 -19.86 14.00
CA LYS A 77 -18.07 -20.92 14.02
C LYS A 77 -16.72 -20.38 13.49
N PRO A 78 -15.67 -20.35 14.32
CA PRO A 78 -14.35 -19.85 13.91
C PRO A 78 -13.78 -20.53 12.65
N ALA A 79 -14.04 -21.84 12.48
CA ALA A 79 -13.59 -22.61 11.32
C ALA A 79 -14.21 -22.17 9.98
N ASN A 80 -15.29 -21.39 10.00
CA ASN A 80 -15.98 -20.92 8.80
C ASN A 80 -15.66 -19.46 8.47
N VAL A 81 -14.87 -18.77 9.31
CA VAL A 81 -14.51 -17.38 9.09
C VAL A 81 -13.69 -17.29 7.81
N LYS A 82 -14.19 -16.51 6.86
CA LYS A 82 -13.46 -16.14 5.65
C LYS A 82 -12.73 -14.83 5.89
N ARG A 83 -11.46 -14.81 5.47
CA ARG A 83 -10.54 -13.68 5.61
C ARG A 83 -10.24 -13.11 4.23
N ILE A 84 -10.28 -11.79 4.11
CA ILE A 84 -9.98 -11.07 2.87
C ILE A 84 -8.95 -9.99 3.20
N GLY A 85 -7.74 -10.11 2.69
CA GLY A 85 -6.61 -9.26 3.07
C GLY A 85 -5.45 -9.43 2.11
N ILE A 86 -4.24 -9.24 2.60
CA ILE A 86 -3.02 -9.54 1.85
C ILE A 86 -2.64 -11.00 2.14
N PRO A 87 -2.68 -11.92 1.16
CA PRO A 87 -2.28 -13.30 1.37
C PRO A 87 -0.80 -13.38 1.74
N ASP A 88 -0.48 -14.23 2.72
CA ASP A 88 0.89 -14.52 3.11
C ASP A 88 1.08 -16.04 3.16
N GLU A 89 1.87 -16.56 2.22
CA GLU A 89 2.13 -17.99 2.06
C GLU A 89 2.97 -18.55 3.23
N GLU A 90 3.72 -17.71 3.95
CA GLU A 90 4.57 -18.12 5.08
C GLU A 90 3.79 -18.23 6.40
N MET A 91 2.69 -17.47 6.54
CA MET A 91 1.84 -17.43 7.74
C MET A 91 0.84 -18.60 7.84
N GLY A 92 1.08 -19.70 7.12
CA GLY A 92 0.23 -20.84 6.70
C GLY A 92 -0.82 -21.47 7.64
N CYS A 93 -1.61 -20.66 8.34
CA CYS A 93 -2.65 -21.11 9.27
C CYS A 93 -4.05 -21.07 8.64
N PHE A 94 -4.32 -20.10 7.74
CA PHE A 94 -5.65 -19.86 7.17
C PHE A 94 -5.57 -19.34 5.73
N GLU A 95 -6.56 -19.70 4.91
CA GLU A 95 -6.74 -19.13 3.58
C GLU A 95 -7.17 -17.66 3.69
N VAL A 96 -6.37 -16.76 3.14
CA VAL A 96 -6.68 -15.32 3.03
C VAL A 96 -6.92 -15.02 1.55
N LEU A 97 -8.12 -14.53 1.24
CA LEU A 97 -8.48 -14.12 -0.10
C LEU A 97 -7.88 -12.74 -0.41
N PRO A 98 -7.36 -12.51 -1.62
CA PRO A 98 -6.73 -11.24 -1.98
C PRO A 98 -7.74 -10.08 -2.02
N CYS A 99 -7.55 -9.07 -1.17
CA CYS A 99 -8.50 -7.96 -1.01
C CYS A 99 -8.69 -7.09 -2.26
N TRP A 100 -7.73 -7.09 -3.19
CA TRP A 100 -7.85 -6.41 -4.48
C TRP A 100 -8.69 -7.17 -5.51
N ALA A 101 -8.86 -8.49 -5.34
CA ALA A 101 -9.62 -9.33 -6.28
C ALA A 101 -11.09 -9.45 -5.86
N GLU A 102 -11.35 -9.56 -4.56
CA GLU A 102 -12.70 -9.75 -4.01
C GLU A 102 -13.51 -8.45 -4.08
N LYS A 103 -14.73 -8.51 -4.63
CA LYS A 103 -15.61 -7.34 -4.75
C LYS A 103 -16.60 -7.27 -3.61
N ILE A 104 -16.84 -6.08 -3.05
CA ILE A 104 -17.74 -5.93 -1.88
C ILE A 104 -19.16 -6.46 -2.15
N LYS A 105 -19.67 -6.35 -3.38
CA LYS A 105 -21.00 -6.87 -3.76
C LYS A 105 -21.14 -8.40 -3.68
N GLU A 106 -20.04 -9.14 -3.73
CA GLU A 106 -20.05 -10.60 -3.61
C GLU A 106 -20.22 -11.06 -2.16
N TRP A 107 -19.89 -10.17 -1.22
CA TRP A 107 -19.82 -10.46 0.22
C TRP A 107 -20.92 -9.77 1.02
N PHE A 108 -21.34 -8.58 0.61
CA PHE A 108 -22.39 -7.81 1.27
C PHE A 108 -23.71 -7.85 0.49
N ASN A 109 -24.78 -8.22 1.20
CA ASN A 109 -26.14 -8.16 0.71
C ASN A 109 -27.13 -8.00 1.89
N LEU A 110 -28.43 -7.96 1.61
CA LEU A 110 -29.46 -7.77 2.64
C LEU A 110 -29.52 -8.89 3.69
N GLN A 111 -28.93 -10.07 3.44
CA GLN A 111 -28.83 -11.17 4.40
C GLN A 111 -27.46 -11.19 5.10
N LYS A 112 -26.38 -10.83 4.39
CA LYS A 112 -25.01 -10.72 4.91
C LYS A 112 -24.63 -9.25 5.04
N LYS A 113 -25.07 -8.63 6.14
CA LYS A 113 -24.97 -7.17 6.30
C LYS A 113 -23.65 -6.68 6.92
N ALA A 114 -22.85 -7.54 7.55
CA ALA A 114 -21.71 -7.05 8.32
C ALA A 114 -20.47 -7.94 8.25
N MET A 115 -19.31 -7.29 8.28
CA MET A 115 -17.99 -7.89 8.41
C MET A 115 -17.17 -7.10 9.42
N ASN A 116 -16.15 -7.72 10.00
CA ASN A 116 -15.12 -6.99 10.75
C ASN A 116 -14.02 -6.56 9.77
N TYR A 117 -13.50 -5.35 9.93
CA TYR A 117 -12.26 -4.88 9.32
C TYR A 117 -11.24 -4.71 10.44
N ILE A 118 -10.19 -5.51 10.42
CA ILE A 118 -9.11 -5.52 11.40
C ILE A 118 -7.94 -4.75 10.79
N TYR A 119 -7.45 -3.74 11.48
CA TYR A 119 -6.31 -2.95 11.10
C TYR A 119 -5.29 -2.94 12.23
N ASP A 120 -4.02 -3.03 11.84
CA ASP A 120 -2.89 -3.22 12.73
C ASP A 120 -3.01 -4.48 13.60
N PHE A 121 -2.28 -5.53 13.23
CA PHE A 121 -2.32 -6.79 13.97
C PHE A 121 -1.59 -6.70 15.32
N GLY A 122 -0.82 -5.63 15.57
CA GLY A 122 -0.27 -5.30 16.88
C GLY A 122 -1.36 -4.72 17.79
N ASP A 123 -1.87 -3.54 17.44
CA ASP A 123 -2.87 -2.81 18.24
C ASP A 123 -4.30 -3.39 18.16
N ASN A 124 -4.55 -4.23 17.14
CA ASN A 124 -5.78 -4.97 16.90
C ASN A 124 -7.03 -4.08 16.85
N TRP A 125 -7.01 -3.07 15.97
CA TRP A 125 -8.15 -2.19 15.76
C TRP A 125 -9.25 -2.88 14.96
N VAL A 126 -10.38 -3.19 15.61
CA VAL A 126 -11.51 -3.84 14.95
C VAL A 126 -12.62 -2.84 14.62
N HIS A 127 -12.92 -2.68 13.35
CA HIS A 127 -14.07 -1.94 12.86
C HIS A 127 -15.18 -2.89 12.47
N ARG A 128 -16.41 -2.62 12.89
CA ARG A 128 -17.59 -3.27 12.34
C ARG A 128 -18.05 -2.49 11.11
N VAL A 129 -17.97 -3.11 9.94
CA VAL A 129 -18.45 -2.58 8.66
C VAL A 129 -19.83 -3.15 8.40
N GLU A 130 -20.87 -2.32 8.44
CA GLU A 130 -22.27 -2.73 8.32
C GLU A 130 -22.98 -2.04 7.15
N LEU A 131 -23.49 -2.84 6.22
CA LEU A 131 -24.30 -2.41 5.08
C LEU A 131 -25.69 -1.96 5.58
N GLU A 132 -25.94 -0.66 5.53
CA GLU A 132 -27.23 -0.06 5.90
C GLU A 132 -28.20 -0.04 4.71
N LYS A 133 -27.72 0.34 3.51
CA LYS A 133 -28.56 0.51 2.31
C LYS A 133 -27.81 0.15 1.03
N ILE A 134 -28.57 -0.33 0.05
CA ILE A 134 -28.17 -0.41 -1.36
C ILE A 134 -29.04 0.59 -2.11
N LEU A 135 -28.42 1.54 -2.80
CA LEU A 135 -29.09 2.67 -3.46
C LEU A 135 -28.72 2.70 -4.95
N PRO A 136 -29.59 3.22 -5.83
CA PRO A 136 -29.19 3.47 -7.21
C PRO A 136 -28.09 4.53 -7.26
N ARG A 137 -27.08 4.33 -8.11
CA ARG A 137 -26.05 5.35 -8.33
C ARG A 137 -26.64 6.60 -8.94
N GLU A 138 -26.35 7.74 -8.32
CA GLU A 138 -26.74 9.04 -8.80
C GLU A 138 -25.82 9.49 -9.95
N LYS A 139 -26.42 10.10 -10.97
CA LYS A 139 -25.68 10.63 -12.11
C LYS A 139 -24.90 11.87 -11.67
N ASP A 140 -23.69 12.05 -12.20
CA ASP A 140 -22.83 13.22 -11.98
C ASP A 140 -22.34 13.40 -10.52
N VAL A 141 -22.52 12.38 -9.67
CA VAL A 141 -21.99 12.31 -8.31
C VAL A 141 -20.68 11.51 -8.31
N ARG A 142 -19.62 12.09 -7.73
CA ARG A 142 -18.33 11.41 -7.52
C ARG A 142 -18.37 10.67 -6.18
N TYR A 143 -18.08 9.37 -6.23
CA TYR A 143 -17.91 8.51 -5.07
C TYR A 143 -16.41 8.20 -4.88
N PRO A 144 -15.96 7.85 -3.67
CA PRO A 144 -16.72 7.67 -2.43
C PRO A 144 -17.17 8.99 -1.78
N ILE A 145 -18.13 8.91 -0.85
CA ILE A 145 -18.63 10.06 -0.09
C ILE A 145 -18.72 9.69 1.39
N CYS A 146 -18.24 10.55 2.28
CA CYS A 146 -18.57 10.50 3.70
C CYS A 146 -19.87 11.29 3.91
N LEU A 147 -20.88 10.67 4.53
CA LEU A 147 -22.19 11.29 4.80
C LEU A 147 -22.33 11.83 6.22
N ALA A 148 -21.67 11.18 7.17
CA ALA A 148 -21.70 11.54 8.58
C ALA A 148 -20.60 10.81 9.34
N GLY A 149 -20.30 11.28 10.53
CA GLY A 149 -19.43 10.60 11.47
C GLY A 149 -19.48 11.28 12.82
N LYS A 150 -18.80 10.69 13.80
CA LYS A 150 -18.64 11.29 15.12
C LYS A 150 -17.32 10.85 15.75
N ARG A 151 -16.71 11.78 16.50
CA ARG A 151 -15.49 11.61 17.29
C ARG A 151 -14.24 11.44 16.45
N ALA A 152 -13.12 11.90 17.00
CA ALA A 152 -11.82 11.74 16.38
C ALA A 152 -11.47 10.26 16.35
N CYS A 153 -10.72 9.84 15.33
CA CYS A 153 -10.14 8.50 15.33
C CYS A 153 -9.00 8.44 16.37
N PRO A 154 -8.77 7.29 17.01
CA PRO A 154 -7.57 7.11 17.82
C PRO A 154 -6.30 7.37 16.97
N PRO A 155 -5.29 8.05 17.52
CA PRO A 155 -3.98 8.14 16.86
C PRO A 155 -3.43 6.74 16.55
N GLU A 156 -2.70 6.58 15.44
CA GLU A 156 -1.97 5.34 15.18
C GLU A 156 -0.93 5.08 16.29
N ASP A 157 -0.58 3.81 16.49
CA ASP A 157 0.39 3.34 17.49
C ASP A 157 0.09 3.73 18.95
N CYS A 158 -1.15 4.09 19.27
CA CYS A 158 -1.52 4.43 20.66
C CYS A 158 -1.78 3.20 21.54
N GLY A 159 -1.47 1.98 21.09
CA GLY A 159 -1.59 0.75 21.88
C GLY A 159 -3.00 0.16 21.88
N GLY A 160 -3.72 0.29 20.76
CA GLY A 160 -5.06 -0.28 20.59
C GLY A 160 -6.15 0.37 21.47
N PRO A 161 -7.34 -0.26 21.56
CA PRO A 161 -8.47 0.32 22.30
C PRO A 161 -8.18 0.62 23.78
N TRP A 162 -7.33 -0.20 24.42
CA TRP A 162 -6.95 -0.02 25.81
C TRP A 162 -5.96 1.13 25.98
N GLY A 163 -4.89 1.18 25.18
CA GLY A 163 -3.93 2.28 25.22
C GLY A 163 -4.58 3.63 24.88
N TYR A 164 -5.54 3.65 23.94
CA TYR A 164 -6.36 4.84 23.69
C TYR A 164 -7.21 5.25 24.91
N GLY A 165 -7.80 4.28 25.61
CA GLY A 165 -8.55 4.53 26.84
C GLY A 165 -7.67 5.14 27.93
N ASP A 166 -6.47 4.61 28.12
CA ASP A 166 -5.48 5.11 29.09
C ASP A 166 -5.01 6.51 28.70
N MET A 167 -4.67 6.74 27.42
CA MET A 167 -4.33 8.06 26.88
C MET A 167 -5.44 9.09 27.19
N LEU A 168 -6.71 8.76 26.93
CA LEU A 168 -7.83 9.64 27.25
C LEU A 168 -7.99 9.90 28.75
N ALA A 169 -7.67 8.92 29.61
CA ALA A 169 -7.70 9.09 31.06
C ALA A 169 -6.58 10.03 31.54
N ILE A 170 -5.38 9.88 30.97
CA ILE A 170 -4.23 10.76 31.23
C ILE A 170 -4.58 12.20 30.81
N LEU A 171 -5.07 12.40 29.58
CA LEU A 171 -5.42 13.73 29.05
C LEU A 171 -6.52 14.47 29.84
N LYS A 172 -7.34 13.74 30.61
CA LYS A 172 -8.34 14.35 31.50
C LYS A 172 -7.74 14.91 32.80
N ASN A 173 -6.51 14.53 33.15
CA ASN A 173 -5.84 14.95 34.37
C ASN A 173 -4.50 15.65 34.05
N PRO A 174 -4.49 16.99 33.92
CA PRO A 174 -3.26 17.76 33.69
C PRO A 174 -2.17 17.62 34.77
N LYS A 175 -2.47 16.96 35.90
CA LYS A 175 -1.50 16.66 36.97
C LYS A 175 -0.97 15.22 36.92
N HIS A 176 -1.44 14.41 35.97
CA HIS A 176 -0.92 13.06 35.77
C HIS A 176 0.56 13.14 35.38
N GLU A 177 1.38 12.22 35.87
CA GLU A 177 2.83 12.25 35.66
C GLU A 177 3.20 12.14 34.16
N GLU A 178 2.45 11.33 33.42
CA GLU A 178 2.62 11.13 31.96
C GLU A 178 1.91 12.18 31.09
N TYR A 179 1.23 13.19 31.67
CA TYR A 179 0.40 14.14 30.90
C TYR A 179 1.20 14.90 29.82
N ASN A 180 2.37 15.42 30.19
CA ASN A 180 3.20 16.20 29.26
C ASN A 180 3.83 15.31 28.18
N GLU A 181 4.20 14.07 28.52
CA GLU A 181 4.75 13.11 27.56
C GLU A 181 3.72 12.74 26.50
N ILE A 182 2.48 12.45 26.91
CA ILE A 182 1.38 12.16 25.98
C ILE A 182 1.06 13.38 25.09
N LEU A 183 1.02 14.59 25.64
CA LEU A 183 0.81 15.81 24.84
C LEU A 183 1.91 16.04 23.81
N GLU A 184 3.18 15.81 24.18
CA GLU A 184 4.32 15.93 23.27
C GLU A 184 4.25 14.87 22.17
N TRP A 185 3.93 13.62 22.54
CA TRP A 185 3.76 12.51 21.58
C TRP A 185 2.64 12.78 20.57
N LEU A 186 1.52 13.36 21.00
CA LEU A 186 0.42 13.76 20.13
C LEU A 186 0.78 14.94 19.21
N GLY A 187 1.87 15.65 19.47
CA GLY A 187 2.29 16.81 18.68
C GLY A 187 1.36 18.02 18.80
N GLY A 188 0.46 18.06 19.80
CA GLY A 188 -0.49 19.15 19.99
C GLY A 188 -1.82 18.75 20.64
N GLY A 189 -2.84 19.60 20.47
CA GLY A 189 -4.17 19.38 21.05
C GLY A 189 -4.93 18.29 20.28
N PHE A 190 -5.24 17.19 20.97
CA PHE A 190 -6.14 16.14 20.48
C PHE A 190 -7.52 16.30 21.14
N ASP A 191 -8.56 16.57 20.34
CA ASP A 191 -9.95 16.54 20.81
C ASP A 191 -10.63 15.24 20.37
N ALA A 192 -10.90 14.36 21.33
CA ALA A 192 -11.55 13.08 21.10
C ALA A 192 -12.98 13.20 20.54
N GLU A 193 -13.65 14.35 20.69
CA GLU A 193 -15.00 14.57 20.15
C GLU A 193 -15.02 15.17 18.75
N GLU A 194 -13.88 15.66 18.26
CA GLU A 194 -13.78 16.37 17.00
C GLU A 194 -13.89 15.44 15.79
N PHE A 195 -14.81 15.78 14.87
CA PHE A 195 -14.87 15.17 13.55
C PHE A 195 -15.50 16.16 12.57
N ASN A 196 -14.72 16.58 11.57
CA ASN A 196 -15.20 17.45 10.51
C ASN A 196 -15.31 16.67 9.20
N ILE A 197 -16.53 16.51 8.71
CA ILE A 197 -16.79 15.80 7.46
C ILE A 197 -16.17 16.48 6.24
N ASN A 198 -15.99 17.80 6.29
CA ASN A 198 -15.45 18.58 5.17
C ASN A 198 -13.93 18.43 5.01
N GLU A 199 -13.24 17.88 6.03
CA GLU A 199 -11.80 17.59 6.00
C GLU A 199 -11.50 16.18 5.47
N VAL A 200 -12.53 15.37 5.21
CA VAL A 200 -12.35 14.04 4.61
C VAL A 200 -12.01 14.21 3.13
N GLU A 201 -10.77 13.86 2.79
CA GLU A 201 -10.30 13.78 1.40
C GLU A 201 -10.07 12.33 1.00
N PHE A 202 -10.58 11.95 -0.17
CA PHE A 202 -10.44 10.59 -0.70
C PHE A 202 -9.31 10.51 -1.71
N GLY A 203 -8.33 9.64 -1.43
CA GLY A 203 -7.28 9.31 -2.38
C GLY A 203 -7.80 8.42 -3.52
N ASP A 204 -7.02 8.26 -4.60
CA ASP A 204 -7.31 7.26 -5.63
C ASP A 204 -6.82 5.88 -5.15
N PRO A 205 -7.73 4.91 -4.88
CA PRO A 205 -7.32 3.59 -4.44
C PRO A 205 -6.46 2.85 -5.47
N LYS A 206 -6.64 3.11 -6.77
CA LYS A 206 -5.81 2.48 -7.80
C LYS A 206 -4.38 2.98 -7.74
N GLN A 207 -4.19 4.27 -7.53
CA GLN A 207 -2.87 4.86 -7.35
C GLN A 207 -2.22 4.29 -6.09
N ARG A 208 -2.95 4.23 -4.97
CA ARG A 208 -2.45 3.63 -3.72
C ARG A 208 -2.09 2.15 -3.88
N PHE A 209 -2.88 1.39 -4.64
CA PHE A 209 -2.63 -0.02 -4.91
C PHE A 209 -1.33 -0.26 -5.71
N ILE A 210 -1.05 0.64 -6.66
CA ILE A 210 0.22 0.65 -7.41
C ILE A 210 1.36 1.05 -6.47
N GLU A 211 1.19 2.11 -5.68
CA GLU A 211 2.19 2.61 -4.74
C GLU A 211 2.52 1.61 -3.62
N SER A 212 1.56 0.77 -3.21
CA SER A 212 1.74 -0.24 -2.17
C SER A 212 2.58 -1.43 -2.62
N GLY A 213 2.88 -1.56 -3.92
CA GLY A 213 3.63 -2.70 -4.45
C GLY A 213 2.84 -4.02 -4.48
N LEU A 214 1.53 -4.00 -4.16
CA LEU A 214 0.71 -5.21 -4.12
C LEU A 214 0.39 -5.71 -5.53
N ALA A 215 0.20 -4.79 -6.47
CA ALA A 215 0.05 -5.10 -7.89
C ALA A 215 1.24 -5.93 -8.42
N GLU A 216 2.45 -5.57 -8.00
CA GLU A 216 3.70 -6.22 -8.36
C GLU A 216 3.94 -7.50 -7.55
N ARG A 217 3.66 -7.47 -6.24
CA ARG A 217 3.87 -8.63 -5.37
C ARG A 217 2.93 -9.78 -5.72
N PHE A 218 1.69 -9.51 -6.14
CA PHE A 218 0.67 -10.54 -6.35
C PHE A 218 -0.01 -10.52 -7.73
N GLY A 219 0.57 -9.84 -8.72
CA GLY A 219 0.18 -9.99 -10.12
C GLY A 219 -1.12 -9.28 -10.54
N ALA A 220 -1.57 -8.26 -9.80
CA ALA A 220 -2.66 -7.39 -10.23
C ALA A 220 -2.15 -6.31 -11.22
N THR A 221 -1.62 -6.82 -12.34
CA THR A 221 -1.44 -6.24 -13.69
C THR A 221 -0.95 -4.80 -13.85
N ASN A 222 0.35 -4.63 -14.12
CA ASN A 222 0.92 -4.08 -15.38
C ASN A 222 2.38 -3.63 -15.22
N GLY A 223 2.82 -3.19 -14.03
CA GLY A 223 4.15 -2.60 -13.82
C GLY A 223 5.31 -3.57 -14.01
N LEU A 224 5.32 -4.70 -13.30
CA LEU A 224 6.38 -5.71 -13.44
C LEU A 224 6.38 -6.39 -14.81
N GLU A 225 5.22 -6.67 -15.40
CA GLU A 225 5.15 -7.25 -16.74
C GLU A 225 5.63 -6.26 -17.81
N GLN A 226 5.33 -4.97 -17.70
CA GLN A 226 5.90 -3.94 -18.56
C GLN A 226 7.41 -3.80 -18.35
N ILE A 227 7.89 -3.83 -17.10
CA ILE A 227 9.32 -3.79 -16.79
C ILE A 227 10.02 -5.05 -17.32
N ARG A 228 9.44 -6.23 -17.16
CA ARG A 228 9.96 -7.51 -17.69
C ARG A 228 9.97 -7.52 -19.21
N ALA A 229 8.89 -7.09 -19.85
CA ALA A 229 8.82 -6.91 -21.30
C ALA A 229 9.90 -5.94 -21.78
N ARG A 230 10.07 -4.81 -21.07
CA ARG A 230 11.10 -3.81 -21.37
C ARG A 230 12.51 -4.36 -21.20
N ILE A 231 12.77 -5.12 -20.13
CA ILE A 231 14.04 -5.82 -19.93
C ILE A 231 14.30 -6.84 -21.05
N GLY A 232 13.27 -7.54 -21.51
CA GLY A 232 13.31 -8.41 -22.69
C GLY A 232 13.74 -7.64 -23.95
N GLU A 233 13.13 -6.49 -24.23
CA GLU A 233 13.52 -5.63 -25.36
C GLU A 233 14.97 -5.14 -25.27
N ILE A 234 15.43 -4.75 -24.07
CA ILE A 234 16.80 -4.28 -23.86
C ILE A 234 17.79 -5.43 -24.10
N LYS A 235 17.48 -6.63 -23.59
CA LYS A 235 18.28 -7.84 -23.79
C LYS A 235 18.46 -8.19 -25.26
N GLU A 236 17.42 -8.01 -26.09
CA GLU A 236 17.52 -8.27 -27.53
C GLU A 236 18.46 -7.30 -28.26
N ARG A 237 18.66 -6.09 -27.73
CA ARG A 237 19.49 -5.03 -28.33
C ARG A 237 20.93 -5.02 -27.83
N ASN A 238 21.18 -5.63 -26.67
CA ASN A 238 22.46 -5.60 -25.99
C ASN A 238 23.15 -6.97 -26.00
N ILE A 239 24.48 -6.97 -26.09
CA ILE A 239 25.27 -8.18 -25.93
C ILE A 239 25.46 -8.40 -24.43
N MET A 240 25.15 -9.62 -23.96
CA MET A 240 25.45 -10.03 -22.59
C MET A 240 26.96 -9.90 -22.35
N GLY A 241 27.34 -9.00 -21.44
CA GLY A 241 28.72 -8.74 -21.09
C GLY A 241 29.31 -9.80 -20.17
N LYS A 242 30.63 -9.78 -19.99
CA LYS A 242 31.33 -10.51 -18.92
C LYS A 242 31.49 -9.65 -17.65
N ILE A 243 30.58 -8.70 -17.46
CA ILE A 243 30.65 -7.71 -16.39
C ILE A 243 29.61 -8.06 -15.33
N ASP A 244 29.99 -7.97 -14.07
CA ASP A 244 29.10 -8.10 -12.92
C ASP A 244 28.79 -6.71 -12.36
N TRP A 245 27.65 -6.53 -11.70
CA TRP A 245 27.33 -5.31 -10.95
C TRP A 245 27.22 -5.64 -9.45
N GLU A 246 27.58 -4.69 -8.60
CA GLU A 246 27.19 -4.67 -7.19
C GLU A 246 26.10 -3.63 -6.99
N ILE A 247 25.04 -4.03 -6.30
CA ILE A 247 23.85 -3.21 -6.11
C ILE A 247 23.49 -3.20 -4.63
N ASP A 248 23.30 -2.00 -4.07
CA ASP A 248 22.77 -1.84 -2.72
C ASP A 248 22.12 -0.47 -2.55
N TYR A 249 21.40 -0.32 -1.44
CA TYR A 249 20.87 0.95 -0.97
C TYR A 249 21.32 1.22 0.47
N PHE A 250 21.44 2.47 0.89
CA PHE A 250 21.78 2.81 2.27
C PHE A 250 21.28 4.20 2.65
N LYS A 251 21.01 4.43 3.93
CA LYS A 251 20.64 5.76 4.43
C LYS A 251 21.63 6.82 3.98
N HIS A 252 21.11 7.86 3.34
CA HIS A 252 21.85 9.06 2.98
C HIS A 252 22.35 9.76 4.25
N SER A 253 23.52 10.41 4.18
CA SER A 253 24.12 11.07 5.35
C SER A 253 23.43 12.38 5.73
N ALA A 254 22.84 13.08 4.76
CA ALA A 254 22.05 14.29 4.99
C ALA A 254 20.56 13.99 5.13
N MET A 255 19.89 14.70 6.03
CA MET A 255 18.43 14.82 6.08
C MET A 255 17.98 15.79 4.98
N LEU A 256 16.96 15.42 4.20
CA LEU A 256 16.42 16.25 3.13
C LEU A 256 14.95 16.58 3.42
N ARG A 257 14.43 17.65 2.80
CA ARG A 257 12.99 17.91 2.78
C ARG A 257 12.38 17.18 1.59
N ASP A 258 11.29 16.44 1.83
CA ASP A 258 10.48 15.87 0.75
C ASP A 258 9.62 16.95 0.07
N ASP A 259 8.88 16.57 -0.97
CA ASP A 259 8.01 17.47 -1.74
C ASP A 259 6.85 18.05 -0.90
N LEU A 260 6.57 17.46 0.27
CA LEU A 260 5.58 17.91 1.24
C LEU A 260 6.20 18.78 2.36
N GLY A 261 7.51 19.00 2.32
CA GLY A 261 8.26 19.82 3.28
C GLY A 261 8.72 19.09 4.54
N ASN A 262 8.42 17.79 4.69
CA ASN A 262 8.81 16.98 5.83
C ASN A 262 10.30 16.68 5.79
N ILE A 263 10.95 16.68 6.97
CA ILE A 263 12.36 16.32 7.08
C ILE A 263 12.47 14.79 7.14
N VAL A 264 13.06 14.20 6.11
CA VAL A 264 13.21 12.74 5.97
C VAL A 264 14.67 12.35 5.77
N GLN A 265 15.02 11.11 6.15
CA GLN A 265 16.32 10.53 5.86
C GLN A 265 16.24 9.65 4.61
N PRO A 266 16.63 10.14 3.42
CA PRO A 266 16.44 9.38 2.20
C PRO A 266 17.40 8.20 2.10
N LEU A 267 17.12 7.32 1.15
CA LEU A 267 18.01 6.25 0.76
C LEU A 267 18.89 6.71 -0.40
N MET A 268 20.12 6.26 -0.42
CA MET A 268 21.02 6.34 -1.56
C MET A 268 21.13 4.95 -2.16
N CYS A 269 20.75 4.82 -3.42
CA CYS A 269 20.94 3.64 -4.23
C CYS A 269 22.27 3.74 -4.98
N ALA A 270 22.98 2.62 -5.10
CA ALA A 270 24.26 2.56 -5.81
C ALA A 270 24.33 1.29 -6.67
N ILE A 271 24.78 1.47 -7.91
CA ILE A 271 25.10 0.42 -8.88
C ILE A 271 26.57 0.64 -9.24
N VAL A 272 27.42 -0.32 -8.89
CA VAL A 272 28.88 -0.17 -8.96
C VAL A 272 29.50 -1.37 -9.65
N HIS A 273 30.53 -1.14 -10.46
CA HIS A 273 31.33 -2.22 -11.01
C HIS A 273 32.24 -2.82 -9.92
N PRO A 274 32.18 -4.14 -9.64
CA PRO A 274 32.84 -4.78 -8.51
C PRO A 274 34.38 -4.67 -8.55
N GLU A 275 34.99 -4.71 -9.74
CA GLU A 275 36.46 -4.74 -9.84
C GLU A 275 37.09 -3.34 -9.94
N SER A 276 36.54 -2.44 -10.76
CA SER A 276 37.04 -1.08 -10.95
C SER A 276 36.52 -0.06 -9.95
N TYR A 277 35.48 -0.42 -9.18
CA TYR A 277 34.71 0.48 -8.32
C TYR A 277 34.10 1.70 -9.05
N TYR A 278 33.99 1.60 -10.39
CA TYR A 278 33.32 2.61 -11.19
C TYR A 278 31.84 2.65 -10.82
N VAL A 279 31.34 3.84 -10.47
CA VAL A 279 29.92 4.06 -10.19
C VAL A 279 29.19 4.10 -11.54
N ILE A 280 28.48 3.02 -11.83
CA ILE A 280 27.63 2.92 -13.02
C ILE A 280 26.44 3.86 -12.84
N ASP A 281 25.86 3.83 -11.64
CA ASP A 281 24.74 4.66 -11.31
C ASP A 281 24.61 4.90 -9.80
N SER A 282 24.08 6.05 -9.41
CA SER A 282 23.67 6.33 -8.04
C SER A 282 22.56 7.37 -8.00
N GLN A 283 21.61 7.20 -7.08
CA GLN A 283 20.49 8.13 -6.95
C GLN A 283 19.95 8.17 -5.51
N ILE A 284 19.54 9.36 -5.09
CA ILE A 284 18.79 9.55 -3.84
C ILE A 284 17.33 9.20 -4.11
N VAL A 285 16.78 8.33 -3.28
CA VAL A 285 15.41 7.83 -3.36
C VAL A 285 14.69 8.17 -2.05
N SER A 286 13.44 8.60 -2.17
CA SER A 286 12.58 8.83 -1.00
C SER A 286 12.49 7.54 -0.17
N PRO A 287 12.62 7.63 1.17
CA PRO A 287 12.36 6.49 2.03
C PRO A 287 10.86 6.27 2.23
N LEU A 288 10.05 7.29 1.92
CA LEU A 288 8.60 7.28 1.98
C LEU A 288 8.09 6.76 0.63
N GLY A 289 7.39 5.62 0.64
CA GLY A 289 6.91 4.91 -0.55
C GLY A 289 7.73 3.67 -0.92
N ASN A 290 7.47 3.09 -2.10
CA ASN A 290 8.09 1.84 -2.56
C ASN A 290 9.49 2.09 -3.16
N TYR A 291 10.48 2.35 -2.29
CA TYR A 291 11.87 2.62 -2.69
C TYR A 291 12.50 1.49 -3.53
N LEU A 292 12.05 0.23 -3.37
CA LEU A 292 12.52 -0.90 -4.18
C LEU A 292 12.06 -0.78 -5.63
N LEU A 293 10.86 -0.26 -5.90
CA LEU A 293 10.40 -0.02 -7.26
C LEU A 293 11.14 1.14 -7.92
N GLU A 294 11.36 2.25 -7.21
CA GLU A 294 12.22 3.33 -7.71
C GLU A 294 13.63 2.83 -7.98
N PHE A 295 14.13 1.94 -7.13
CA PHE A 295 15.39 1.28 -7.37
C PHE A 295 15.37 0.39 -8.62
N LEU A 296 14.31 -0.38 -8.84
CA LEU A 296 14.14 -1.20 -10.05
C LEU A 296 14.08 -0.36 -11.32
N LYS A 297 13.32 0.75 -11.31
CA LYS A 297 13.29 1.72 -12.41
C LYS A 297 14.69 2.25 -12.70
N ARG A 298 15.48 2.50 -11.65
CA ARG A 298 16.87 2.93 -11.82
C ARG A 298 17.74 1.85 -12.44
N ILE A 299 17.61 0.60 -11.98
CA ILE A 299 18.31 -0.54 -12.56
C ILE A 299 17.95 -0.68 -14.05
N VAL A 300 16.66 -0.62 -14.40
CA VAL A 300 16.20 -0.66 -15.80
C VAL A 300 16.81 0.48 -16.62
N PHE A 301 16.78 1.71 -16.10
CA PHE A 301 17.41 2.85 -16.74
C PHE A 301 18.92 2.63 -16.97
N SER A 302 19.64 2.12 -15.97
CA SER A 302 21.07 1.82 -16.13
C SER A 302 21.29 0.70 -17.16
N LEU A 303 20.42 -0.31 -17.21
CA LEU A 303 20.47 -1.39 -18.19
C LEU A 303 20.20 -0.88 -19.62
N GLU A 304 19.29 0.08 -19.81
CA GLU A 304 19.01 0.73 -21.10
C GLU A 304 20.21 1.51 -21.64
N ASN A 305 20.95 2.15 -20.75
CA ASN A 305 22.08 3.01 -21.10
C ASN A 305 23.44 2.28 -21.05
N ALA A 306 23.46 1.02 -20.59
CA ALA A 306 24.66 0.22 -20.56
C ALA A 306 24.96 -0.36 -21.95
N SER A 307 26.18 -0.17 -22.43
CA SER A 307 26.67 -0.80 -23.67
C SER A 307 26.83 -2.33 -23.55
N MET A 308 26.82 -2.87 -22.33
CA MET A 308 26.92 -4.29 -22.03
C MET A 308 25.99 -4.66 -20.89
N PHE A 309 25.21 -5.73 -21.08
CA PHE A 309 24.31 -6.26 -20.05
C PHE A 309 25.11 -6.99 -18.97
N PRO A 310 24.83 -6.80 -17.66
CA PRO A 310 25.55 -7.51 -16.62
C PRO A 310 25.21 -8.99 -16.66
N ARG A 311 26.21 -9.86 -16.52
CA ARG A 311 25.98 -11.29 -16.35
C ARG A 311 25.33 -11.56 -14.99
N LYS A 312 25.80 -10.85 -13.97
CA LYS A 312 25.44 -11.09 -12.58
C LYS A 312 25.28 -9.79 -11.81
N ILE A 313 24.30 -9.77 -10.92
CA ILE A 313 24.10 -8.70 -9.94
C ILE A 313 24.35 -9.28 -8.54
N LYS A 314 25.31 -8.73 -7.83
CA LYS A 314 25.67 -9.09 -6.46
C LYS A 314 25.01 -8.13 -5.48
N VAL A 315 24.25 -8.68 -4.54
CA VAL A 315 23.55 -7.92 -3.50
C VAL A 315 23.87 -8.46 -2.13
N LYS A 316 23.88 -7.58 -1.12
CA LYS A 316 24.19 -7.96 0.26
C LYS A 316 22.95 -8.24 1.11
N LYS A 317 21.80 -7.64 0.76
CA LYS A 317 20.59 -7.74 1.58
C LYS A 317 19.60 -8.79 1.04
N PRO A 318 19.02 -9.66 1.90
CA PRO A 318 18.05 -10.67 1.47
C PRO A 318 16.79 -10.10 0.83
N ASP A 319 16.23 -9.01 1.36
CA ASP A 319 15.04 -8.34 0.81
C ASP A 319 15.26 -7.89 -0.64
N LEU A 320 16.43 -7.30 -0.89
CA LEU A 320 16.82 -6.88 -2.24
C LEU A 320 17.08 -8.07 -3.16
N PHE A 321 17.65 -9.16 -2.64
CA PHE A 321 17.86 -10.39 -3.41
C PHE A 321 16.53 -10.95 -3.93
N PHE A 322 15.57 -11.21 -3.05
CA PHE A 322 14.28 -11.78 -3.44
C PHE A 322 13.52 -10.86 -4.39
N PHE A 323 13.59 -9.55 -4.15
CA PHE A 323 12.97 -8.56 -5.02
C PHE A 323 13.55 -8.59 -6.45
N LEU A 324 14.88 -8.58 -6.58
CA LEU A 324 15.54 -8.59 -7.90
C LEU A 324 15.44 -9.96 -8.59
N GLU A 325 15.49 -11.07 -7.86
CA GLU A 325 15.31 -12.41 -8.42
C GLU A 325 13.95 -12.50 -9.11
N LYS A 326 12.90 -12.00 -8.46
CA LYS A 326 11.55 -11.94 -9.05
C LYS A 326 11.47 -10.96 -10.22
N ALA A 327 12.03 -9.76 -10.08
CA ALA A 327 11.91 -8.71 -11.09
C ALA A 327 12.71 -9.02 -12.36
N LEU A 328 13.86 -9.67 -12.23
CA LEU A 328 14.82 -9.91 -13.30
C LEU A 328 14.87 -11.39 -13.75
N SER A 329 13.94 -12.24 -13.32
CA SER A 329 13.93 -13.68 -13.62
C SER A 329 14.13 -14.01 -15.10
N ASP A 330 13.51 -13.22 -15.99
CA ASP A 330 13.49 -13.49 -17.44
C ASP A 330 14.62 -12.78 -18.20
N SER A 331 15.39 -11.95 -17.49
CA SER A 331 16.50 -11.17 -18.05
C SER A 331 17.69 -12.03 -18.45
N GLY A 332 17.88 -13.18 -17.79
CA GLY A 332 19.09 -13.99 -17.89
C GLY A 332 20.26 -13.44 -17.06
N ILE A 333 20.04 -12.40 -16.25
CA ILE A 333 20.99 -11.92 -15.25
C ILE A 333 20.89 -12.82 -14.01
N GLU A 334 22.02 -13.33 -13.54
CA GLU A 334 22.10 -14.10 -12.29
C GLU A 334 22.09 -13.13 -11.09
N ILE A 335 21.18 -13.32 -10.12
CA ILE A 335 21.23 -12.56 -8.87
C ILE A 335 21.96 -13.39 -7.82
N GLU A 336 23.00 -12.83 -7.19
CA GLU A 336 23.80 -13.52 -6.18
C GLU A 336 23.74 -12.77 -4.84
N LEU A 337 23.29 -13.45 -3.78
CA LEU A 337 23.39 -12.95 -2.41
C LEU A 337 24.82 -13.16 -1.89
N VAL A 338 25.53 -12.07 -1.63
CA VAL A 338 26.93 -12.07 -1.18
C VAL A 338 27.08 -11.50 0.23
N LYS A 339 28.14 -11.90 0.94
CA LYS A 339 28.43 -11.37 2.29
C LYS A 339 28.89 -9.91 2.29
N LYS A 340 29.51 -9.45 1.20
CA LYS A 340 30.10 -8.12 1.06
C LYS A 340 29.98 -7.62 -0.38
N THR A 341 29.86 -6.31 -0.51
CA THR A 341 29.82 -5.56 -1.77
C THR A 341 30.91 -4.47 -1.71
N PRO A 342 32.19 -4.84 -1.89
CA PRO A 342 33.33 -3.93 -1.69
C PRO A 342 33.29 -2.64 -2.52
N GLY A 343 32.76 -2.68 -3.74
CA GLY A 343 32.60 -1.50 -4.59
C GLY A 343 31.55 -0.55 -4.04
N VAL A 344 30.39 -1.07 -3.66
CA VAL A 344 29.34 -0.29 -2.97
C VAL A 344 29.85 0.25 -1.62
N ASP A 345 30.54 -0.57 -0.83
CA ASP A 345 31.12 -0.17 0.46
C ASP A 345 32.14 0.98 0.27
N SER A 346 32.91 0.97 -0.83
CA SER A 346 33.80 2.07 -1.20
C SER A 346 33.03 3.34 -1.54
N PHE A 347 32.05 3.24 -2.43
CA PHE A 347 31.19 4.36 -2.81
C PHE A 347 30.49 4.98 -1.59
N LYS A 348 29.94 4.17 -0.70
CA LYS A 348 29.27 4.62 0.53
C LYS A 348 30.19 5.44 1.42
N ARG A 349 31.47 5.06 1.53
CA ARG A 349 32.48 5.81 2.30
C ARG A 349 32.80 7.14 1.63
N GLU A 350 32.96 7.16 0.31
CA GLU A 350 33.22 8.38 -0.45
C GLU A 350 32.05 9.36 -0.41
N ALA A 351 30.82 8.87 -0.61
CA ALA A 351 29.61 9.66 -0.50
C ALA A 351 29.48 10.30 0.89
N ARG A 352 29.69 9.53 1.97
CA ARG A 352 29.71 10.08 3.34
C ARG A 352 30.76 11.17 3.52
N ASN A 353 31.98 10.98 3.01
CA ASN A 353 33.04 11.98 3.11
C ASN A 353 32.69 13.25 2.34
N PHE A 354 32.10 13.12 1.15
CA PHE A 354 31.70 14.24 0.32
C PHE A 354 30.61 15.09 0.99
N PHE A 355 29.56 14.46 1.52
CA PHE A 355 28.45 15.18 2.14
C PHE A 355 28.76 15.71 3.55
N ASN A 356 29.63 15.05 4.31
CA ASN A 356 29.98 15.50 5.67
C ASN A 356 31.09 16.56 5.68
N ASN A 357 31.91 16.65 4.62
CA ASN A 357 32.96 17.65 4.46
C ASN A 357 32.94 18.19 3.03
N PRO A 358 31.99 19.07 2.68
CA PRO A 358 31.95 19.67 1.35
C PRO A 358 33.22 20.49 1.17
N ARG A 359 34.16 20.01 0.34
CA ARG A 359 35.32 20.82 -0.02
C ARG A 359 34.78 22.02 -0.79
N PRO A 360 35.13 23.26 -0.43
CA PRO A 360 34.76 24.40 -1.25
C PRO A 360 35.33 24.17 -2.64
N ILE A 361 34.43 24.18 -3.64
CA ILE A 361 34.81 24.16 -5.04
C ILE A 361 35.62 25.45 -5.27
N LYS A 362 36.90 25.31 -5.61
CA LYS A 362 37.76 26.44 -5.97
C LYS A 362 37.48 26.91 -7.38
#